data_AF-A0A950ZPV0-F1
#
_entry.id   AF-A0A950ZPV0-F1
#
_cell.length_a   1.000
_cell.length_b   1.000
_cell.length_c   1.000
_cell.angle_alpha   90.00
_cell.angle_beta   90.00
_cell.angle_gamma   90.00
#
_symmetry.space_group_name_H-M   'P 1'
#
loop_
_entity.id
_entity.type
_entity.pdbx_description
1 polymer ?
#
loop_
_entity_poly.entity_id
_entity_poly.type
_entity_poly.pdbx_seq_one_letter_code
_entity_poly.pdbx_strand_id
1 'polypeptide(L)' 'ARTHLVVSKRDAPGGARAEVAPVSDDARLAEIARLMSGRQTAAALRRADELLAEGGTGGAATALAVRTM' A
#
# COMPACT_ATOMS: atom_id res chain seq x y z
N ALA A 1 -13.81 5.43 -3.68
CA ALA A 1 -12.72 5.14 -2.70
C ALA A 1 -11.55 4.52 -3.45
N ARG A 2 -10.30 4.93 -3.18
CA ARG A 2 -9.10 4.26 -3.73
C ARG A 2 -8.71 3.13 -2.77
N THR A 3 -8.59 1.90 -3.26
CA THR A 3 -8.25 0.73 -2.44
C THR A 3 -6.74 0.50 -2.43
N HIS A 4 -6.14 0.35 -1.25
CA HIS A 4 -4.75 -0.06 -1.11
C HIS A 4 -4.69 -1.60 -1.06
N LEU A 5 -3.91 -2.21 -1.95
CA LEU A 5 -3.70 -3.66 -2.00
C LEU A 5 -2.28 -3.98 -1.55
N VAL A 6 -2.14 -4.98 -0.69
CA VAL A 6 -0.84 -5.54 -0.29
C VAL A 6 -0.67 -6.89 -0.97
N VAL A 7 0.49 -7.08 -1.58
CA VAL A 7 0.92 -8.37 -2.13
C VAL A 7 1.89 -9.00 -1.13
N SER A 8 1.52 -10.15 -0.58
CA SER A 8 2.34 -10.90 0.36
C SER A 8 2.75 -12.24 -0.25
N LYS A 9 3.81 -12.83 0.31
CA LYS A 9 4.27 -14.18 -0.03
C LYS A 9 4.00 -15.07 1.17
N ARG A 10 3.29 -16.17 0.95
CA ARG A 10 3.07 -17.23 1.93
C ARG A 10 3.77 -18.51 1.49
N ASP A 11 4.30 -19.26 2.42
CA ASP A 11 4.77 -20.61 2.14
C ASP A 11 3.55 -21.54 1.95
N ALA A 12 3.63 -22.43 0.97
CA ALA A 12 2.60 -23.41 0.67
C ALA A 12 3.24 -24.73 0.20
N PRO A 13 2.52 -25.87 0.29
CA PRO A 13 2.97 -27.11 -0.33
C PRO A 13 3.21 -26.89 -1.83
N GLY A 14 4.40 -27.25 -2.32
CA GLY A 14 4.79 -27.05 -3.72
C GLY A 14 5.44 -25.71 -4.03
N GLY A 15 5.69 -24.85 -3.04
CA GLY A 15 6.45 -23.61 -3.18
C GLY A 15 5.71 -22.38 -2.69
N ALA A 16 6.40 -21.23 -2.73
CA ALA A 16 5.83 -19.97 -2.28
C ALA A 16 4.67 -19.52 -3.18
N ARG A 17 3.59 -19.05 -2.55
CA ARG A 17 2.40 -18.50 -3.22
C ARG A 17 2.26 -17.02 -2.91
N ALA A 18 1.88 -16.23 -3.92
CA ALA A 18 1.49 -14.84 -3.72
C ALA A 18 0.02 -14.74 -3.26
N GLU A 19 -0.23 -13.82 -2.34
CA GLU A 19 -1.58 -13.41 -1.94
C GLU A 19 -1.73 -11.91 -2.16
N VAL A 20 -2.95 -11.49 -2.50
CA VAL A 20 -3.31 -10.09 -2.65
C VAL A 20 -4.50 -9.82 -1.75
N ALA A 21 -4.37 -8.86 -0.84
CA ALA A 21 -5.43 -8.49 0.08
C ALA A 21 -5.59 -6.97 0.15
N PRO A 22 -6.83 -6.45 0.21
CA PRO A 22 -7.04 -5.05 0.54
C PRO A 22 -6.67 -4.79 1.99
N VAL A 23 -6.12 -3.60 2.27
CA VAL A 23 -5.85 -3.12 3.63
C VAL A 23 -6.65 -1.85 3.92
N SER A 24 -7.21 -1.79 5.13
CA SER A 24 -7.98 -0.65 5.64
C SER A 24 -7.10 0.37 6.37
N ASP A 25 -7.67 1.53 6.66
CA ASP A 25 -7.08 2.75 7.22
C ASP A 25 -5.78 2.56 8.04
N ASP A 26 -5.84 1.95 9.22
CA ASP A 26 -4.65 1.80 10.09
C ASP A 26 -3.59 0.87 9.46
N ALA A 27 -4.02 -0.23 8.86
CA ALA A 27 -3.12 -1.16 8.17
C ALA A 27 -2.47 -0.52 6.94
N ARG A 28 -3.20 0.38 6.25
CA ARG A 28 -2.69 1.19 5.14
C ARG A 28 -1.65 2.20 5.62
N LEU A 29 -1.89 2.90 6.72
CA LEU A 29 -0.93 3.84 7.31
C LEU A 29 0.37 3.12 7.70
N ALA A 30 0.23 1.98 8.38
CA ALA A 30 1.35 1.14 8.81
C ALA A 30 2.17 0.61 7.62
N GLU A 31 1.50 0.23 6.54
CA GLU A 31 2.16 -0.23 5.31
C GLU A 31 2.92 0.90 4.60
N ILE A 32 2.35 2.10 4.52
CA ILE A 32 3.05 3.27 3.95
C ILE A 32 4.28 3.61 4.79
N ALA A 33 4.16 3.63 6.12
CA ALA A 33 5.30 3.85 7.01
C ALA A 33 6.40 2.77 6.82
N ARG A 34 6.00 1.51 6.64
CA ARG A 34 6.92 0.40 6.33
C ARG A 34 7.63 0.62 4.99
N LEU A 35 6.92 1.03 3.94
CA LEU A 35 7.51 1.30 2.62
C LEU A 35 8.53 2.43 2.65
N MET A 36 8.28 3.48 3.46
CA MET A 36 9.18 4.62 3.56
C MET A 36 10.46 4.33 4.33
N SER A 37 10.35 3.64 5.47
CA SER A 37 11.45 3.55 6.45
C SER A 37 11.96 2.12 6.67
N GLY A 38 11.37 1.11 6.05
CA GLY A 38 11.62 -0.31 6.32
C GLY A 38 11.14 -0.79 7.71
N ARG A 39 10.73 0.13 8.59
CA ARG A 39 10.22 -0.11 9.95
C ARG A 39 9.15 0.92 10.30
N GLN A 40 8.22 0.55 11.18
CA GLN A 40 7.18 1.45 11.67
C GLN A 40 7.68 2.25 12.87
N THR A 41 8.32 3.39 12.60
CA THR A 41 8.69 4.35 13.65
C THR A 41 7.61 5.42 13.81
N ALA A 42 7.54 6.08 14.97
CA ALA A 42 6.61 7.18 15.18
C ALA A 42 6.77 8.31 14.14
N ALA A 43 8.01 8.60 13.74
CA ALA A 43 8.28 9.58 12.69
C ALA A 43 7.76 9.12 11.31
N ALA A 44 7.95 7.84 10.97
CA ALA A 44 7.46 7.27 9.71
C ALA A 44 5.93 7.23 9.65
N LEU A 45 5.26 6.92 10.77
CA LEU A 45 3.80 6.96 10.87
C LEU A 45 3.24 8.37 10.68
N ARG A 46 3.81 9.38 11.36
CA ARG A 46 3.41 10.78 11.16
C ARG A 46 3.56 11.21 9.71
N ARG A 47 4.69 10.88 9.09
CA ARG A 47 4.94 11.24 7.69
C ARG A 47 3.99 10.51 6.72
N ALA A 48 3.67 9.25 7.01
CA ALA A 48 2.70 8.49 6.21
C ALA A 48 1.29 9.12 6.28
N ASP A 49 0.89 9.65 7.43
CA ASP A 49 -0.39 10.34 7.63
C ASP A 49 -0.46 11.63 6.81
N GLU A 50 0.60 12.46 6.84
CA GLU A 50 0.73 13.66 6.01
C GLU A 50 0.53 13.34 4.51
N LEU A 51 1.20 12.30 4.02
CA LEU A 51 1.10 11.87 2.61
C LEU A 51 -0.31 11.41 2.23
N LEU A 52 -1.02 10.75 3.14
CA LEU A 52 -2.40 10.33 2.92
C LEU A 52 -3.35 11.53 2.82
N ALA A 53 -3.15 12.54 3.67
CA ALA A 53 -3.91 13.80 3.61
C ALA A 53 -3.63 14.58 2.33
N GLU A 54 -2.37 14.69 1.92
CA GLU A 54 -1.96 15.35 0.66
C GLU A 54 -2.53 14.61 -0.56
N GLY A 55 -2.40 13.27 -0.62
CA GLY A 55 -2.90 12.47 -1.73
C GLY A 55 -4.44 12.37 -1.81
N GLY A 56 -5.14 12.69 -0.72
CA GLY A 56 -6.60 12.79 -0.66
C GLY A 56 -7.16 14.05 -1.31
N THR A 57 -6.36 15.13 -1.40
CA THR A 57 -6.79 16.42 -1.95
C THR A 57 -6.47 16.58 -3.45
N GLY A 58 -5.66 15.70 -4.05
CA GLY A 58 -5.23 15.80 -5.44
C GLY A 58 -5.22 14.48 -6.22
N GLY A 59 -6.27 14.20 -6.99
CA GLY A 59 -6.13 13.30 -8.15
C GLY A 59 -7.44 12.72 -8.67
N ALA A 60 -7.98 13.36 -9.71
CA ALA A 60 -8.68 12.60 -10.74
C ALA A 60 -7.68 11.59 -11.32
N ALA A 61 -7.97 10.30 -11.19
CA ALA A 61 -7.12 9.25 -11.73
C ALA A 61 -7.20 9.30 -13.26
N THR A 62 -6.12 9.70 -13.93
CA THR A 62 -5.94 9.41 -15.35
C THR A 62 -5.85 7.90 -15.48
N ALA A 63 -6.83 7.29 -16.16
CA ALA A 63 -6.89 5.85 -16.37
C ALA A 63 -5.62 5.39 -17.11
N LEU A 64 -4.75 4.67 -16.39
CA LEU A 64 -3.60 4.01 -16.99
C LEU A 64 -4.11 2.78 -17.75
N ALA A 65 -4.31 2.94 -19.06
CA ALA A 65 -4.61 1.83 -19.95
C ALA A 65 -3.36 0.95 -20.05
N VAL A 66 -3.30 -0.10 -19.24
CA VAL A 66 -2.33 -1.18 -19.43
C VAL A 66 -2.68 -1.90 -20.73
N ARG A 67 -1.94 -1.58 -21.80
CA ARG A 67 -1.92 -2.37 -23.02
C ARG A 67 -0.92 -3.51 -22.82
N THR A 68 -1.42 -4.72 -22.64
CA THR A 68 -0.63 -5.96 -22.78
C THR A 68 -0.30 -6.19 -24.25
N MET A 69 1.00 -6.37 -24.54
CA MET A 69 1.50 -7.03 -25.76
C MET A 69 1.49 -8.55 -25.58
#